data_AF-A0A9W9RYT3-F1
#
_entry.id   AF-A0A9W9RYT3-F1
#
_cell.length_a   1.000
_cell.length_b   1.000
_cell.length_c   1.000
_cell.angle_alpha   90.00
_cell.angle_beta   90.00
_cell.angle_gamma   90.00
#
_symmetry.space_group_name_H-M   'P 1'
#
loop_
_entity.id
_entity.type
_entity.pdbx_description
1 polymer ?
#
loop_
_entity_poly.entity_id
_entity_poly.type
_entity_poly.pdbx_seq_one_letter_code
_entity_poly.pdbx_strand_id
1 'polypeptide(L)'
;MTSTRANLSPLTEDEIDRFLRIRREICDKLISWNVNLISDPRISGTLSDNLRQLMEQDFTELTTLHNRIRESWIMSDADRNGWNTCWQTKADRIREYMQTLTRDLANPPAYYHQAELAEMLSILAVCIGHLHYRKQVDEHVRQMRDAAQEMNHRRATQGYFGPHLGIVWDELFELMNCGCDFCWTGY
;
A
#
# COMPACT_ATOMS: atom_id res chain seq x y z
N MET A 1 28.54 -15.13 1.66
CA MET A 1 29.27 -13.85 1.54
C MET A 1 28.66 -12.87 2.52
N THR A 2 29.42 -12.44 3.52
CA THR A 2 29.02 -11.45 4.52
C THR A 2 29.04 -10.07 3.87
N SER A 3 27.86 -9.46 3.70
CA SER A 3 27.70 -8.14 3.09
C SER A 3 28.00 -7.05 4.12
N THR A 4 28.96 -6.19 3.80
CA THR A 4 29.31 -4.99 4.56
C THR A 4 28.24 -3.93 4.30
N ARG A 5 27.64 -3.36 5.36
CA ARG A 5 26.68 -2.25 5.29
C ARG A 5 27.18 -1.20 4.29
N ALA A 6 26.44 -0.96 3.21
CA ALA A 6 26.77 0.10 2.27
C ALA A 6 26.80 1.43 3.04
N ASN A 7 27.92 2.17 2.99
CA ASN A 7 27.95 3.54 3.47
C ASN A 7 27.10 4.38 2.51
N LEU A 8 25.82 4.53 2.84
CA LEU A 8 24.88 5.35 2.08
C LEU A 8 25.38 6.80 2.09
N SER A 9 25.21 7.50 0.96
CA SER A 9 25.47 8.93 0.93
C SER A 9 24.43 9.66 1.78
N PRO A 10 24.75 10.82 2.39
CA PRO A 10 23.76 11.62 3.12
C PRO A 10 22.52 11.95 2.30
N LEU A 11 22.70 12.19 0.99
CA LEU A 11 21.60 12.42 0.05
C LEU A 11 20.66 11.20 -0.04
N THR A 12 21.23 10.00 -0.13
CA THR A 12 20.46 8.76 -0.17
C THR A 12 19.70 8.55 1.14
N GLU A 13 20.31 8.85 2.29
CA GLU A 13 19.64 8.78 3.60
C GLU A 13 18.45 9.75 3.69
N ASP A 14 18.59 10.98 3.21
CA ASP A 14 17.50 11.96 3.17
C ASP A 14 16.33 11.49 2.27
N GLU A 15 16.64 10.90 1.12
CA GLU A 15 15.63 10.35 0.19
C GLU A 15 14.87 9.17 0.82
N ILE A 16 15.57 8.31 1.53
CA ILE A 16 14.99 7.20 2.29
C ILE A 16 14.04 7.71 3.38
N ASP A 17 14.51 8.67 4.18
CA ASP A 17 13.71 9.20 5.28
C ASP A 17 12.47 9.95 4.73
N ARG A 18 12.59 10.62 3.57
CA ARG A 18 11.45 11.19 2.86
C ARG A 18 10.48 10.13 2.36
N PHE A 19 10.96 9.04 1.75
CA PHE A 19 10.14 7.93 1.32
C PHE A 19 9.34 7.33 2.49
N LEU A 20 10.01 7.07 3.61
CA LEU A 20 9.39 6.51 4.81
C LEU A 20 8.31 7.42 5.39
N ARG A 21 8.56 8.74 5.42
CA ARG A 21 7.61 9.75 5.90
C ARG A 21 6.34 9.79 5.03
N ILE A 22 6.48 9.92 3.71
CA ILE A 22 5.33 9.99 2.80
C ILE A 22 4.51 8.70 2.87
N ARG A 23 5.19 7.54 2.91
CA ARG A 23 4.52 6.25 3.06
C ARG A 23 3.66 6.22 4.33
N ARG A 24 4.20 6.69 5.46
CA ARG A 24 3.47 6.75 6.73
C ARG A 24 2.27 7.71 6.65
N GLU A 25 2.46 8.90 6.10
CA GLU A 25 1.39 9.88 5.94
C GLU A 25 0.24 9.35 5.07
N ILE A 26 0.55 8.61 4.00
CA ILE A 26 -0.46 7.94 3.17
C ILE A 26 -1.23 6.89 3.99
N CYS A 27 -0.52 6.03 4.73
CA CYS A 27 -1.17 5.02 5.58
C CYS A 27 -2.11 5.68 6.61
N ASP A 28 -1.62 6.70 7.32
CA ASP A 28 -2.40 7.42 8.34
C ASP A 28 -3.65 8.07 7.73
N LYS A 29 -3.53 8.70 6.54
CA LYS A 29 -4.68 9.24 5.78
C LYS A 29 -5.71 8.15 5.50
N LEU A 30 -5.31 7.04 4.89
CA LEU A 30 -6.22 5.95 4.51
C LEU A 30 -6.93 5.32 5.72
N ILE A 31 -6.23 5.11 6.84
CA ILE A 31 -6.83 4.63 8.09
C ILE A 31 -7.85 5.64 8.63
N SER A 32 -7.49 6.93 8.65
CA SER A 32 -8.41 7.97 9.11
C SER A 32 -9.67 8.03 8.26
N TRP A 33 -9.55 7.79 6.94
CA TRP A 33 -10.66 7.77 6.00
C TRP A 33 -11.59 6.58 6.23
N ASN A 34 -11.06 5.41 6.58
CA ASN A 34 -11.88 4.28 7.04
C ASN A 34 -12.78 4.72 8.21
N VAL A 35 -12.17 5.24 9.29
CA VAL A 35 -12.91 5.66 10.50
C VAL A 35 -13.97 6.72 10.17
N ASN A 36 -13.61 7.69 9.33
CA ASN A 36 -14.52 8.76 8.93
C ASN A 36 -15.67 8.24 8.05
N LEU A 37 -15.41 7.31 7.12
CA LEU A 37 -16.42 6.76 6.21
C LEU A 37 -17.45 5.90 6.95
N ILE A 38 -17.01 5.14 7.96
CA ILE A 38 -17.91 4.40 8.86
C ILE A 38 -18.80 5.38 9.65
N SER A 39 -18.23 6.51 10.08
CA SER A 39 -18.94 7.49 10.93
C SER A 39 -19.91 8.38 10.14
N ASP A 40 -19.55 8.79 8.92
CA ASP A 40 -20.39 9.58 8.03
C ASP A 40 -20.22 9.14 6.56
N PRO A 41 -21.11 8.28 6.05
CA PRO A 41 -21.05 7.79 4.67
C PRO A 41 -21.11 8.88 3.59
N ARG A 42 -21.61 10.09 3.90
CA ARG A 42 -21.79 11.16 2.91
C ARG A 42 -20.48 11.75 2.41
N ILE A 43 -19.38 11.47 3.11
CA ILE A 43 -18.05 11.96 2.72
C ILE A 43 -17.43 11.16 1.56
N SER A 44 -18.08 10.10 1.08
CA SER A 44 -17.50 9.19 0.08
C SER A 44 -17.01 9.91 -1.18
N GLY A 45 -17.76 10.91 -1.68
CA GLY A 45 -17.34 11.74 -2.82
C GLY A 45 -16.06 12.52 -2.53
N THR A 46 -15.96 13.16 -1.36
CA THR A 46 -14.75 13.86 -0.92
C THR A 46 -13.56 12.89 -0.79
N LEU A 47 -13.79 11.70 -0.24
CA LEU A 47 -12.74 10.68 -0.12
C LEU A 47 -12.31 10.13 -1.49
N SER A 48 -13.21 10.03 -2.46
CA SER A 48 -12.88 9.68 -3.85
C SER A 48 -11.89 10.69 -4.45
N ASP A 49 -12.20 11.99 -4.36
CA ASP A 49 -11.32 13.03 -4.91
C ASP A 49 -9.98 13.08 -4.17
N ASN A 50 -9.99 12.90 -2.84
CA ASN A 50 -8.76 12.82 -2.05
C ASN A 50 -7.91 11.59 -2.43
N LEU A 51 -8.52 10.42 -2.66
CA LEU A 51 -7.82 9.21 -3.07
C LEU A 51 -7.20 9.37 -4.47
N ARG A 52 -7.92 10.02 -5.39
CA ARG A 52 -7.40 10.39 -6.71
C ARG A 52 -6.17 11.28 -6.58
N GLN A 53 -6.25 12.33 -5.76
CA GLN A 53 -5.12 13.23 -5.52
C GLN A 53 -3.93 12.48 -4.90
N LEU A 54 -4.17 11.63 -3.91
CA LEU A 54 -3.13 10.82 -3.26
C LEU A 54 -2.42 9.92 -4.28
N MET A 55 -3.18 9.28 -5.16
CA MET A 55 -2.66 8.43 -6.23
C MET A 55 -1.79 9.23 -7.21
N GLU A 56 -2.26 10.39 -7.66
CA GLU A 56 -1.60 11.19 -8.70
C GLU A 56 -0.35 11.93 -8.18
N GLN A 57 -0.34 12.30 -6.89
CA GLN A 57 0.72 13.10 -6.28
C GLN A 57 1.61 12.25 -5.37
N ASP A 58 1.13 11.93 -4.16
CA ASP A 58 1.93 11.32 -3.10
C ASP A 58 2.47 9.93 -3.51
N PHE A 59 1.64 9.12 -4.18
CA PHE A 59 2.04 7.77 -4.61
C PHE A 59 2.99 7.79 -5.82
N THR A 60 2.82 8.74 -6.73
CA THR A 60 3.77 9.00 -7.82
C THR A 60 5.13 9.42 -7.25
N GLU A 61 5.13 10.30 -6.24
CA GLU A 61 6.36 10.73 -5.58
C GLU A 61 7.09 9.57 -4.89
N LEU A 62 6.37 8.67 -4.22
CA LEU A 62 6.95 7.43 -3.66
C LEU A 62 7.66 6.60 -4.73
N THR A 63 7.04 6.45 -5.89
CA THR A 63 7.63 5.73 -7.03
C THR A 63 8.90 6.41 -7.53
N THR A 64 8.91 7.75 -7.62
CA THR A 64 10.09 8.51 -8.01
C THR A 64 11.22 8.41 -6.98
N LEU A 65 10.90 8.49 -5.68
CA LEU A 65 11.88 8.34 -4.60
C LEU A 65 12.49 6.94 -4.59
N HIS A 66 11.67 5.90 -4.74
CA HIS A 66 12.13 4.53 -4.88
C HIS A 66 13.19 4.38 -5.98
N ASN A 67 12.93 4.95 -7.16
CA ASN A 67 13.86 4.86 -8.30
C ASN A 67 15.19 5.59 -8.02
N ARG A 68 15.14 6.79 -7.45
CA ARG A 68 16.36 7.56 -7.10
C ARG A 68 17.21 6.88 -6.03
N ILE A 69 16.58 6.40 -4.96
CA ILE A 69 17.28 5.64 -3.92
C ILE A 69 17.98 4.43 -4.55
N ARG A 70 17.36 3.79 -5.55
CA ARG A 70 17.90 2.61 -6.22
C ARG A 70 19.01 2.87 -7.22
N GLU A 71 18.97 3.99 -7.92
CA GLU A 71 20.05 4.38 -8.83
C GLU A 71 21.40 4.43 -8.10
N SER A 72 21.38 4.77 -6.80
CA SER A 72 22.58 4.84 -5.95
C SER A 72 23.15 3.48 -5.48
N TRP A 73 22.44 2.37 -5.70
CA TRP A 73 22.85 1.04 -5.20
C TRP A 73 23.70 0.26 -6.23
N ILE A 74 24.76 -0.38 -5.72
CA ILE A 74 25.62 -1.29 -6.51
C ILE A 74 25.05 -2.71 -6.40
N MET A 75 24.51 -3.24 -7.50
CA MET A 75 23.96 -4.60 -7.59
C MET A 75 24.11 -5.16 -9.01
N SER A 76 23.96 -6.48 -9.16
CA SER A 76 23.98 -7.13 -10.48
C SER A 76 22.78 -6.69 -11.34
N ASP A 77 22.88 -6.81 -12.66
CA ASP A 77 21.76 -6.50 -13.57
C ASP A 77 20.54 -7.40 -13.31
N ALA A 78 20.77 -8.67 -12.94
CA ALA A 78 19.72 -9.61 -12.58
C ALA A 78 18.96 -9.14 -11.32
N ASP A 79 19.69 -8.73 -10.27
CA ASP A 79 19.08 -8.20 -9.04
C ASP A 79 18.34 -6.89 -9.31
N ARG A 80 18.92 -6.00 -10.12
CA ARG A 80 18.29 -4.73 -10.52
C ARG A 80 16.96 -4.97 -11.24
N ASN A 81 16.96 -5.87 -12.22
CA ASN A 81 15.76 -6.20 -12.99
C ASN A 81 14.70 -6.89 -12.13
N GLY A 82 15.10 -7.84 -11.27
CA GLY A 82 14.20 -8.50 -10.33
C GLY A 82 13.54 -7.52 -9.36
N TRP A 83 14.31 -6.57 -8.82
CA TRP A 83 13.79 -5.55 -7.90
C TRP A 83 12.83 -4.58 -8.58
N ASN A 84 13.21 -4.05 -9.74
CA ASN A 84 12.37 -3.15 -10.52
C ASN A 84 11.04 -3.82 -10.90
N THR A 85 11.10 -5.06 -11.38
CA THR A 85 9.90 -5.83 -11.76
C THR A 85 9.00 -6.05 -10.54
N CYS A 86 9.58 -6.34 -9.38
CA CYS A 86 8.83 -6.56 -8.14
C CYS A 86 8.16 -5.27 -7.64
N TRP A 87 8.87 -4.14 -7.63
CA TRP A 87 8.26 -2.84 -7.30
C TRP A 87 7.17 -2.47 -8.30
N GLN A 88 7.47 -2.52 -9.59
CA GLN A 88 6.57 -2.17 -10.68
C GLN A 88 5.26 -2.96 -10.55
N THR A 89 5.34 -4.29 -10.39
CA THR A 89 4.17 -5.15 -10.19
C THR A 89 3.33 -4.72 -8.99
N LYS A 90 3.96 -4.46 -7.84
CA LYS A 90 3.22 -4.08 -6.62
C LYS A 90 2.62 -2.68 -6.74
N ALA A 91 3.40 -1.71 -7.22
CA ALA A 91 2.98 -0.33 -7.36
C ALA A 91 1.86 -0.18 -8.39
N ASP A 92 1.94 -0.91 -9.51
CA ASP A 92 0.91 -0.88 -10.55
C ASP A 92 -0.40 -1.50 -10.05
N ARG A 93 -0.35 -2.66 -9.37
CA ARG A 93 -1.54 -3.25 -8.73
C ARG A 93 -2.16 -2.33 -7.68
N ILE A 94 -1.35 -1.71 -6.80
CA ILE A 94 -1.84 -0.72 -5.84
C ILE A 94 -2.55 0.43 -6.55
N ARG A 95 -1.96 0.96 -7.63
CA ARG A 95 -2.56 2.04 -8.42
C ARG A 95 -3.90 1.62 -9.04
N GLU A 96 -3.99 0.42 -9.60
CA GLU A 96 -5.24 -0.12 -10.14
C GLU A 96 -6.34 -0.23 -9.07
N TYR A 97 -5.99 -0.67 -7.85
CA TYR A 97 -6.95 -0.72 -6.75
C TYR A 97 -7.32 0.68 -6.24
N MET A 98 -6.39 1.63 -6.20
CA MET A 98 -6.71 3.03 -5.91
C MET A 98 -7.69 3.61 -6.93
N GLN A 99 -7.54 3.32 -8.22
CA GLN A 99 -8.47 3.74 -9.26
C GLN A 99 -9.85 3.10 -9.10
N THR A 100 -9.88 1.80 -8.81
CA THR A 100 -11.11 1.04 -8.54
C THR A 100 -11.86 1.64 -7.34
N LEU A 101 -11.17 1.82 -6.21
CA LEU A 101 -11.76 2.41 -5.00
C LEU A 101 -12.16 3.88 -5.21
N THR A 102 -11.42 4.65 -6.02
CA THR A 102 -11.81 6.02 -6.38
C THR A 102 -13.17 6.02 -7.06
N ARG A 103 -13.37 5.16 -8.06
CA ARG A 103 -14.65 5.03 -8.77
C ARG A 103 -15.76 4.60 -7.82
N ASP A 104 -15.49 3.60 -6.98
CA ASP A 104 -16.49 2.99 -6.12
C ASP A 104 -16.88 3.90 -4.94
N LEU A 105 -15.97 4.77 -4.46
CA LEU A 105 -16.27 5.82 -3.48
C LEU A 105 -17.14 6.94 -4.07
N ALA A 106 -16.90 7.31 -5.34
CA ALA A 106 -17.70 8.34 -6.02
C ALA A 106 -19.10 7.83 -6.37
N ASN A 107 -19.21 6.59 -6.82
CA ASN A 107 -20.45 5.98 -7.28
C ASN A 107 -20.59 4.57 -6.68
N PRO A 108 -20.90 4.46 -5.36
CA PRO A 108 -21.01 3.17 -4.70
C PRO A 108 -22.10 2.33 -5.36
N PRO A 109 -21.80 1.12 -5.87
CA PRO A 109 -22.79 0.17 -6.33
C PRO A 109 -23.87 -0.06 -5.27
N ALA A 110 -25.13 -0.22 -5.70
CA ALA A 110 -26.30 -0.31 -4.81
C ALA A 110 -26.27 -1.47 -3.79
N TYR A 111 -25.38 -2.45 -3.98
CA TYR A 111 -25.22 -3.64 -3.15
C TYR A 111 -23.98 -3.59 -2.25
N TYR A 112 -23.29 -2.45 -2.17
CA TYR A 112 -22.13 -2.30 -1.28
C TYR A 112 -22.56 -1.85 0.11
N HIS A 113 -22.05 -2.55 1.13
CA HIS A 113 -22.07 -2.00 2.48
C HIS A 113 -20.89 -1.02 2.64
N GLN A 114 -21.14 0.18 3.18
CA GLN A 114 -20.09 1.20 3.35
C GLN A 114 -18.92 0.72 4.22
N ALA A 115 -19.20 -0.17 5.18
CA ALA A 115 -18.15 -0.80 5.98
C ALA A 115 -17.18 -1.62 5.11
N GLU A 116 -17.65 -2.28 4.05
CA GLU A 116 -16.79 -3.04 3.13
C GLU A 116 -15.81 -2.11 2.39
N LEU A 117 -16.28 -0.97 1.90
CA LEU A 117 -15.41 0.06 1.28
C LEU A 117 -14.39 0.63 2.28
N ALA A 118 -14.79 0.79 3.53
CA ALA A 118 -13.92 1.31 4.58
C ALA A 118 -12.82 0.28 4.98
N GLU A 119 -13.16 -1.00 5.04
CA GLU A 119 -12.18 -2.08 5.26
C GLU A 119 -11.19 -2.18 4.08
N MET A 120 -11.63 -1.94 2.83
CA MET A 120 -10.75 -1.88 1.66
C MET A 120 -9.67 -0.81 1.76
N LEU A 121 -10.04 0.40 2.23
CA LEU A 121 -9.07 1.48 2.46
C LEU A 121 -8.00 1.06 3.47
N SER A 122 -8.36 0.24 4.45
CA SER A 122 -7.42 -0.27 5.46
C SER A 122 -6.45 -1.28 4.88
N ILE A 123 -6.92 -2.21 4.05
CA ILE A 123 -6.01 -3.15 3.38
C ILE A 123 -5.09 -2.42 2.40
N LEU A 124 -5.62 -1.45 1.66
CA LEU A 124 -4.80 -0.60 0.80
C LEU A 124 -3.68 0.10 1.60
N ALA A 125 -4.00 0.62 2.79
CA ALA A 125 -3.01 1.20 3.70
C ALA A 125 -1.93 0.19 4.11
N VAL A 126 -2.29 -1.07 4.37
CA VAL A 126 -1.32 -2.14 4.67
C VAL A 126 -0.44 -2.45 3.45
N CYS A 127 -1.03 -2.59 2.26
CA CYS A 127 -0.28 -2.85 1.02
C CYS A 127 0.74 -1.75 0.75
N ILE A 128 0.37 -0.48 0.96
CA ILE A 128 1.28 0.66 0.85
C ILE A 128 2.31 0.66 1.98
N GLY A 129 1.93 0.34 3.21
CA GLY A 129 2.84 0.20 4.34
C GLY A 129 3.90 -0.89 4.14
N HIS A 130 3.55 -1.95 3.39
CA HIS A 130 4.45 -3.01 2.96
C HIS A 130 5.34 -2.64 1.76
N LEU A 131 5.17 -1.45 1.15
CA LEU A 131 6.12 -0.95 0.16
C LEU A 131 7.46 -0.62 0.83
N HIS A 132 8.54 -1.06 0.21
CA HIS A 132 9.78 -1.38 0.92
C HIS A 132 10.68 -0.18 1.21
N TYR A 133 11.12 -0.08 2.48
CA TYR A 133 12.50 0.28 2.84
C TYR A 133 12.84 -0.31 4.23
N ARG A 134 14.01 -0.96 4.38
CA ARG A 134 14.36 -1.90 5.47
C ARG A 134 14.54 -1.30 6.87
N LYS A 135 14.25 -0.01 7.11
CA LYS A 135 14.28 0.54 8.47
C LYS A 135 12.94 0.21 9.16
N GLN A 136 12.86 -1.03 9.65
CA GLN A 136 11.76 -1.58 10.44
C GLN A 136 10.43 -1.71 9.67
N VAL A 137 9.83 -2.91 9.69
CA VAL A 137 8.37 -2.96 9.55
C VAL A 137 7.86 -2.23 10.78
N ASP A 138 7.41 -0.99 10.55
CA ASP A 138 6.85 -0.13 11.59
C ASP A 138 5.86 -0.97 12.40
N GLU A 139 5.95 -0.92 13.73
CA GLU A 139 5.00 -1.58 14.62
C GLU A 139 3.56 -1.26 14.20
N HIS A 140 3.35 -0.04 13.71
CA HIS A 140 2.09 0.41 13.15
C HIS A 140 1.63 -0.43 11.94
N VAL A 141 2.53 -0.71 10.99
CA VAL A 141 2.23 -1.53 9.80
C VAL A 141 1.96 -2.98 10.19
N ARG A 142 2.66 -3.50 11.21
CA ARG A 142 2.39 -4.84 11.75
C ARG A 142 1.00 -4.92 12.38
N GLN A 143 0.63 -3.96 13.22
CA GLN A 143 -0.69 -3.90 13.84
C GLN A 143 -1.81 -3.79 12.80
N MET A 144 -1.60 -2.98 11.75
CA MET A 144 -2.56 -2.89 10.64
C MET A 144 -2.70 -4.22 9.89
N ARG A 145 -1.58 -4.94 9.66
CA ARG A 145 -1.59 -6.26 9.02
C ARG A 145 -2.37 -7.27 9.86
N ASP A 146 -2.14 -7.31 11.17
CA ASP A 146 -2.84 -8.23 12.08
C ASP A 146 -4.35 -7.92 12.08
N ALA A 147 -4.73 -6.64 12.08
CA ALA A 147 -6.11 -6.23 11.92
C ALA A 147 -6.71 -6.66 10.57
N ALA A 148 -5.95 -6.57 9.48
CA ALA A 148 -6.38 -7.04 8.16
C ALA A 148 -6.59 -8.55 8.10
N GLN A 149 -5.74 -9.33 8.78
CA GLN A 149 -5.91 -10.78 8.90
C GLN A 149 -7.21 -11.13 9.64
N GLU A 150 -7.52 -10.43 10.73
CA GLU A 150 -8.76 -10.62 11.46
C GLU A 150 -9.99 -10.24 10.62
N MET A 151 -9.95 -9.12 9.89
CA MET A 151 -11.02 -8.74 8.95
C MET A 151 -11.27 -9.84 7.91
N ASN A 152 -10.20 -10.40 7.34
CA ASN A 152 -10.32 -11.48 6.35
C ASN A 152 -10.91 -12.76 6.95
N HIS A 153 -10.57 -13.09 8.20
CA HIS A 153 -11.17 -14.22 8.91
C HIS A 153 -12.68 -14.04 9.12
N ARG A 154 -13.11 -12.84 9.54
CA ARG A 154 -14.54 -12.50 9.67
C ARG A 154 -15.27 -12.59 8.34
N ARG A 155 -14.69 -12.06 7.27
CA ARG A 155 -15.25 -12.19 5.91
C ARG A 155 -15.46 -13.67 5.54
N ALA A 156 -14.45 -14.52 5.72
CA ALA A 156 -14.51 -15.93 5.34
C ALA A 156 -15.58 -16.72 6.12
N THR A 157 -15.90 -16.30 7.34
CA THR A 157 -16.86 -16.97 8.22
C THR A 157 -18.28 -16.40 8.12
N GLN A 158 -18.43 -15.11 7.79
CA GLN A 158 -19.72 -14.39 7.83
C GLN A 158 -20.25 -13.97 6.45
N GLY A 159 -19.45 -14.08 5.38
CA GLY A 159 -19.90 -13.76 4.01
C GLY A 159 -20.10 -12.26 3.74
N TYR A 160 -19.29 -11.41 4.40
CA TYR A 160 -19.53 -9.97 4.54
C TYR A 160 -19.34 -9.12 3.27
N PHE A 161 -18.96 -9.68 2.11
CA PHE A 161 -18.62 -8.89 0.92
C PHE A 161 -19.46 -9.27 -0.31
N GLY A 162 -19.94 -8.26 -1.03
CA GLY A 162 -20.54 -8.46 -2.36
C GLY A 162 -19.53 -9.01 -3.39
N PRO A 163 -19.97 -9.62 -4.50
CA PRO A 163 -19.08 -10.35 -5.43
C PRO A 163 -17.91 -9.50 -5.97
N HIS A 164 -18.16 -8.23 -6.30
CA HIS A 164 -17.12 -7.36 -6.84
C HIS A 164 -16.07 -6.98 -5.79
N LEU A 165 -16.47 -6.56 -4.59
CA LEU A 165 -15.52 -6.25 -3.51
C LEU A 165 -14.84 -7.51 -3.00
N GLY A 166 -15.50 -8.67 -3.01
CA GLY A 166 -14.85 -9.94 -2.68
C GLY A 166 -13.61 -10.21 -3.54
N ILE A 167 -13.71 -9.97 -4.86
CA ILE A 167 -12.58 -10.14 -5.79
C ILE A 167 -11.48 -9.12 -5.49
N VAL A 168 -11.83 -7.83 -5.39
CA VAL A 168 -10.85 -6.76 -5.09
C VAL A 168 -10.14 -7.05 -3.76
N TRP A 169 -10.86 -7.59 -2.78
CA TRP A 169 -10.34 -7.92 -1.46
C TRP A 169 -9.35 -9.07 -1.56
N ASP A 170 -9.72 -10.16 -2.22
CA ASP A 170 -8.85 -11.32 -2.41
C ASP A 170 -7.55 -10.92 -3.07
N GLU A 171 -7.62 -10.07 -4.09
CA GLU A 171 -6.43 -9.63 -4.80
C GLU A 171 -5.57 -8.66 -3.97
N LEU A 172 -6.17 -7.74 -3.21
CA LEU A 172 -5.44 -6.89 -2.27
C LEU A 172 -4.81 -7.72 -1.14
N PHE A 173 -5.48 -8.76 -0.66
CA PHE A 173 -5.00 -9.64 0.39
C PHE A 173 -3.87 -10.56 -0.12
N GLU A 174 -3.96 -11.03 -1.37
CA GLU A 174 -2.88 -11.71 -2.06
C GLU A 174 -1.66 -10.78 -2.17
N LEU A 175 -1.87 -9.54 -2.60
CA LEU A 175 -0.81 -8.54 -2.73
C LEU A 175 -0.13 -8.23 -1.38
N MET A 176 -0.93 -8.10 -0.31
CA MET A 176 -0.45 -7.93 1.06
C MET A 176 0.47 -9.07 1.50
N ASN A 177 0.14 -10.31 1.12
CA ASN A 177 0.89 -11.52 1.46
C ASN A 177 1.96 -11.91 0.43
N CYS A 178 2.08 -11.16 -0.68
CA CYS A 178 3.04 -11.43 -1.73
C CYS A 178 4.48 -11.25 -1.20
N GLY A 179 5.09 -12.37 -0.82
CA GLY A 179 6.50 -12.49 -0.56
C GLY A 179 7.26 -12.40 -1.88
N CYS A 180 8.19 -11.47 -1.98
CA CYS A 180 9.06 -11.34 -3.14
C CYS A 180 10.49 -11.54 -2.67
N ASP A 181 11.24 -12.44 -3.28
CA ASP A 181 12.60 -12.76 -2.82
C ASP A 181 13.49 -11.52 -2.83
N PHE A 182 13.24 -10.61 -3.78
CA PHE A 182 13.88 -9.30 -3.89
C PHE A 182 13.39 -8.27 -2.85
N CYS A 183 12.17 -8.44 -2.34
CA CYS A 183 11.63 -7.68 -1.21
C CYS A 183 12.35 -8.05 0.11
N TRP A 184 12.78 -9.30 0.26
CA TRP A 184 13.43 -9.82 1.47
C TRP A 184 14.95 -9.75 1.46
N THR A 185 15.59 -9.60 0.29
CA THR A 185 17.04 -9.38 0.17
C THR A 185 17.41 -7.96 0.58
N GLY A 186 17.33 -7.73 1.88
CA GLY A 186 17.95 -6.58 2.48
C GLY A 186 19.46 -6.65 2.30
N TYR A 187 19.97 -5.85 1.38
CA TYR A 187 21.27 -5.23 1.51
C TYR A 187 21.15 -4.04 2.48
#